data_AF-A0A7J2JNC5-F1
#
_entry.id   AF-A0A7J2JNC5-F1
#
_cell.length_a   1.000
_cell.length_b   1.000
_cell.length_c   1.000
_cell.angle_alpha   90.00
_cell.angle_beta   90.00
_cell.angle_gamma   90.00
#
_symmetry.space_group_name_H-M   'P 1'
#
loop_
_entity.id
_entity.type
_entity.pdbx_description
1 polymer ?
#
loop_
_entity_poly.entity_id
_entity_poly.type
_entity_poly.pdbx_seq_one_letter_code
_entity_poly.pdbx_strand_id
1 'polypeptide(L)'
;MGSSKEKLDLRLSLEAEVYPTEDIRKVLLAMRTIIPFDEEVDDLEIVDREMKLVRLRKEGYEALIKLRTSFRNNRVLDTARSLLITRRGKLRP
;
A
#
# COMPACT_ATOMS: atom_id res chain seq x y z
N MET A 1 -13.50 24.33 -20.44
CA MET A 1 -13.43 22.93 -20.86
C MET A 1 -12.12 22.37 -20.33
N GLY A 2 -12.16 21.76 -19.15
CA GLY A 2 -10.98 21.34 -18.40
C GLY A 2 -10.51 19.98 -18.89
N SER A 3 -9.23 19.92 -19.26
CA SER A 3 -8.50 18.76 -19.74
C SER A 3 -8.92 17.47 -19.02
N SER A 4 -9.37 16.49 -19.79
CA SER A 4 -9.55 15.11 -19.34
C SER A 4 -8.29 14.70 -18.59
N LYS A 5 -8.39 14.57 -17.27
CA LYS A 5 -7.34 13.99 -16.44
C LYS A 5 -6.94 12.67 -17.09
N GLU A 6 -5.74 12.60 -17.65
CA GLU A 6 -5.06 11.32 -17.83
C GLU A 6 -5.09 10.67 -16.45
N LYS A 7 -6.03 9.73 -16.24
CA LYS A 7 -6.00 8.85 -15.09
C LYS A 7 -4.69 8.10 -15.27
N LEU A 8 -3.69 8.47 -14.48
CA LEU A 8 -2.46 7.70 -14.38
C LEU A 8 -2.87 6.27 -14.10
N ASP A 9 -2.58 5.37 -15.03
CA ASP A 9 -2.77 3.95 -14.85
C ASP A 9 -1.76 3.48 -13.82
N LEU A 10 -2.18 3.51 -12.55
CA LEU A 10 -1.35 3.23 -11.40
C LEU A 10 -1.73 1.86 -10.86
N ARG A 11 -0.74 0.99 -10.80
CA ARG A 11 -0.84 -0.29 -10.10
C ARG A 11 -0.10 -0.19 -8.78
N LEU A 12 -0.78 -0.59 -7.71
CA LEU A 12 -0.27 -0.58 -6.35
C LEU A 12 -0.05 -2.02 -5.91
N SER A 13 1.10 -2.26 -5.30
CA SER A 13 1.40 -3.51 -4.60
C SER A 13 1.76 -3.17 -3.16
N LEU A 14 1.08 -3.81 -2.22
CA LEU A 14 1.37 -3.73 -0.80
C LEU A 14 1.75 -5.13 -0.31
N GLU A 15 2.95 -5.26 0.23
CA GLU A 15 3.49 -6.52 0.73
C GLU A 15 3.79 -6.41 2.22
N ALA A 16 3.50 -7.47 2.97
CA ALA A 16 3.88 -7.61 4.38
C ALA A 16 4.30 -9.05 4.66
N GLU A 17 5.45 -9.22 5.29
CA GLU A 17 5.86 -10.50 5.88
C GLU A 17 5.18 -10.67 7.24
N VAL A 18 4.73 -11.88 7.54
CA VAL A 18 4.09 -12.27 8.79
C VAL A 18 4.90 -13.39 9.41
N TYR A 19 5.57 -13.05 10.51
CA TYR A 19 6.42 -13.98 11.26
C TYR A 19 5.56 -14.98 12.06
N PRO A 20 6.14 -16.13 12.46
CA PRO A 20 5.40 -17.15 13.20
C PRO A 20 4.76 -16.66 14.52
N THR A 21 5.33 -15.62 15.14
CA THR A 21 4.84 -15.03 16.38
C THR A 21 3.78 -13.94 16.17
N GLU A 22 3.49 -13.58 14.93
CA GLU A 22 2.55 -12.52 14.58
C GLU A 22 1.18 -13.08 14.21
N ASP A 23 0.14 -12.27 14.47
CA ASP A 23 -1.23 -12.60 14.09
C ASP A 23 -1.54 -11.98 12.72
N ILE A 24 -1.77 -12.83 11.73
CA ILE A 24 -2.11 -12.42 10.36
C ILE A 24 -3.30 -11.46 10.30
N ARG A 25 -4.30 -11.61 11.19
CA ARG A 25 -5.48 -10.73 11.21
C ARG A 25 -5.09 -9.31 11.62
N LYS A 26 -4.14 -9.17 12.54
CA LYS A 26 -3.61 -7.85 12.95
C LYS A 26 -2.80 -7.22 11.84
N VAL A 27 -2.04 -8.02 11.08
CA VAL A 27 -1.29 -7.51 9.92
C VAL A 27 -2.25 -7.04 8.83
N LEU A 28 -3.27 -7.82 8.48
CA LEU A 28 -4.31 -7.42 7.52
C LEU A 28 -5.02 -6.13 7.95
N LEU A 29 -5.34 -6.01 9.24
CA LEU A 29 -5.93 -4.79 9.79
C LEU A 29 -5.00 -3.59 9.62
N ALA A 30 -3.71 -3.75 9.95
CA ALA A 30 -2.70 -2.70 9.78
C ALA A 30 -2.56 -2.28 8.31
N MET A 31 -2.49 -3.24 7.38
CA MET A 31 -2.48 -2.98 5.94
C MET A 31 -3.71 -2.17 5.50
N ARG A 32 -4.92 -2.52 5.98
CA ARG A 32 -6.18 -1.82 5.68
C ARG A 32 -6.20 -0.38 6.20
N THR A 33 -5.40 -0.07 7.23
CA THR A 33 -5.23 1.32 7.70
C THR A 33 -4.47 2.19 6.70
N ILE A 34 -3.57 1.60 5.91
CA ILE A 34 -2.73 2.32 4.94
C ILE A 34 -3.46 2.42 3.60
N ILE A 35 -3.90 1.28 3.07
CA ILE A 35 -4.61 1.16 1.81
C ILE A 35 -5.92 0.39 2.06
N PRO A 36 -7.10 0.98 1.84
CA PRO A 36 -8.36 0.26 1.98
C PRO A 36 -8.50 -0.85 0.93
N PHE A 37 -8.84 -2.06 1.39
CA PHE A 37 -9.13 -3.20 0.53
C PHE A 37 -10.19 -4.12 1.14
N ASP A 38 -10.86 -4.83 0.25
CA ASP A 38 -11.82 -5.89 0.53
C ASP A 38 -11.23 -7.23 0.07
N GLU A 39 -11.24 -8.22 0.95
CA GLU A 39 -10.64 -9.54 0.70
C GLU A 39 -11.44 -10.35 -0.34
N GLU A 40 -12.71 -10.02 -0.58
CA GLU A 40 -13.57 -10.71 -1.54
C GLU A 40 -13.43 -10.17 -2.96
N VAL A 41 -12.98 -8.93 -3.11
CA VAL A 41 -12.99 -8.19 -4.39
C VAL A 41 -11.58 -7.86 -4.87
N ASP A 42 -10.66 -7.56 -3.96
CA ASP A 42 -9.29 -7.20 -4.31
C ASP A 42 -8.39 -8.44 -4.43
N ASP A 43 -7.35 -8.32 -5.25
CA ASP A 43 -6.34 -9.37 -5.46
C ASP A 43 -5.42 -9.47 -4.23
N LEU A 44 -5.85 -10.31 -3.26
CA LEU A 44 -5.12 -10.63 -2.05
C LEU A 44 -4.57 -12.06 -2.13
N GLU A 45 -3.26 -12.17 -2.04
CA GLU A 45 -2.51 -13.42 -2.06
C GLU A 45 -1.80 -13.62 -0.72
N ILE A 46 -1.98 -14.79 -0.09
CA ILE A 46 -1.24 -15.19 1.10
C ILE A 46 -0.39 -16.41 0.73
N VAL A 47 0.92 -16.22 0.65
CA VAL A 47 1.86 -17.28 0.28
C VAL A 47 2.53 -17.82 1.53
N ASP A 48 2.37 -19.11 1.79
CA ASP A 48 3.03 -19.80 2.90
C ASP A 48 4.42 -20.28 2.47
N ARG A 49 5.48 -19.72 3.06
CA ARG A 49 6.90 -20.11 2.85
C ARG A 49 7.55 -20.33 4.23
N GLU A 50 8.83 -19.98 4.40
CA GLU A 50 9.46 -19.91 5.74
C GLU A 50 8.79 -18.85 6.63
N MET A 51 8.23 -17.82 6.01
CA MET A 51 7.36 -16.81 6.62
C MET A 51 6.16 -16.61 5.70
N LYS A 52 5.00 -16.24 6.26
CA LYS A 52 3.82 -15.95 5.45
C LYS A 52 4.01 -14.59 4.78
N LEU A 53 3.83 -14.52 3.46
CA LEU A 53 3.85 -13.27 2.72
C LEU A 53 2.42 -12.91 2.33
N VAL A 54 1.94 -11.77 2.80
CA VAL A 54 0.66 -11.18 2.39
C VAL A 54 0.94 -10.15 1.30
N ARG A 55 0.34 -10.33 0.13
CA ARG A 55 0.46 -9.42 -1.00
C ARG A 55 -0.92 -8.98 -1.46
N LEU A 56 -1.12 -7.66 -1.51
CA LEU A 56 -2.32 -7.03 -2.04
C LEU A 56 -1.97 -6.27 -3.32
N ARG A 57 -2.73 -6.47 -4.39
CA ARG A 57 -2.61 -5.72 -5.64
C ARG A 57 -3.90 -4.96 -5.93
N LYS A 58 -3.78 -3.67 -6.27
CA LYS A 58 -4.91 -2.83 -6.66
C LYS A 58 -4.55 -1.96 -7.86
N GLU A 59 -5.55 -1.68 -8.67
CA GLU A 59 -5.46 -0.69 -9.74
C GLU A 59 -6.11 0.62 -9.30
N GLY A 60 -5.62 1.72 -9.86
CA GLY A 60 -6.14 3.06 -9.59
C GLY A 60 -5.47 3.77 -8.41
N TYR A 61 -5.54 5.10 -8.46
CA TYR A 61 -4.94 5.98 -7.46
C TYR A 61 -5.88 6.23 -6.27
N GLU A 62 -7.16 5.86 -6.40
CA GLU A 62 -8.21 6.07 -5.41
C GLU A 62 -7.83 5.44 -4.06
N ALA A 63 -7.15 4.29 -4.11
CA ALA A 63 -6.61 3.58 -2.96
C ALA A 63 -5.56 4.38 -2.16
N LEU A 64 -4.89 5.36 -2.78
CA LEU A 64 -3.90 6.23 -2.12
C LEU A 64 -4.51 7.44 -1.41
N ILE A 65 -5.82 7.70 -1.56
CA ILE A 65 -6.47 8.87 -0.95
C ILE A 65 -6.28 8.86 0.57
N LYS A 66 -6.42 7.68 1.21
CA LYS A 66 -6.24 7.52 2.66
C LYS A 66 -4.80 7.79 3.08
N LEU A 67 -3.83 7.26 2.35
CA LEU A 67 -2.41 7.49 2.59
C LEU A 67 -2.06 8.99 2.50
N ARG A 68 -2.56 9.66 1.47
CA ARG A 68 -2.39 11.12 1.29
C ARG A 68 -2.97 11.91 2.46
N THR A 69 -4.15 11.55 2.94
CA THR A 69 -4.77 12.19 4.11
C THR A 69 -3.96 11.91 5.38
N SER A 70 -3.44 10.70 5.55
CA SER A 70 -2.58 10.33 6.67
C SER A 70 -1.31 11.18 6.73
N PHE A 71 -0.62 11.39 5.60
CA PHE A 71 0.56 12.25 5.57
C PHE A 71 0.28 13.69 5.99
N ARG A 72 -0.89 14.22 5.62
CA ARG A 72 -1.31 15.58 6.03
C ARG A 72 -1.64 15.65 7.51
N ASN A 73 -2.46 14.71 8.01
CA ASN A 73 -2.89 14.70 9.40
C ASN A 73 -1.71 14.53 10.36
N ASN A 74 -0.74 13.69 9.99
CA ASN A 74 0.47 13.47 10.78
C ASN A 74 1.56 14.52 10.55
N ARG A 75 1.35 15.51 9.66
CA ARG A 75 2.32 16.58 9.34
C ARG A 75 3.69 16.06 8.89
N VAL A 76 3.70 14.97 8.10
CA VAL A 76 4.93 14.30 7.61
C VAL A 76 5.14 14.44 6.11
N LEU A 77 4.55 15.47 5.48
CA LEU A 77 4.62 15.64 4.02
C LEU A 77 6.06 15.79 3.51
N ASP A 78 6.92 16.49 4.24
CA ASP A 78 8.32 16.69 3.83
C ASP A 78 9.10 15.38 3.84
N THR A 79 8.95 14.59 4.91
CA THR A 79 9.55 13.26 5.02
C THR A 79 9.01 12.31 3.96
N ALA A 80 7.69 12.27 3.78
CA ALA A 80 7.05 11.43 2.77
C ALA A 80 7.52 11.80 1.35
N ARG A 81 7.62 13.11 1.04
CA ARG A 81 8.14 13.59 -0.24
C ARG A 81 9.60 13.18 -0.43
N SER A 82 10.44 13.37 0.59
CA SER A 82 11.84 12.97 0.54
C SER A 82 11.96 11.48 0.24
N LEU A 83 11.21 10.62 0.94
CA LEU A 83 11.19 9.16 0.71
C LEU A 83 10.72 8.80 -0.70
N LEU A 84 9.63 9.39 -1.18
CA LEU A 84 9.09 9.09 -2.52
C LEU A 84 10.03 9.53 -3.66
N ILE A 85 10.74 10.67 -3.49
CA ILE A 85 11.67 11.18 -4.51
C ILE A 85 13.01 10.43 -4.49
N THR A 86 13.56 10.17 -3.30
CA THR A 86 14.84 9.46 -3.16
C THR A 86 14.74 8.00 -3.61
N ARG A 87 13.59 7.36 -3.38
CA ARG A 87 13.35 5.96 -3.71
C ARG A 87 12.75 5.84 -5.11
N ARG A 88 13.52 6.12 -6.18
CA ARG A 88 13.13 5.81 -7.60
C ARG A 88 12.84 4.31 -7.83
N GLY A 89 11.84 3.74 -7.17
CA GLY A 89 11.33 2.38 -7.37
C GLY A 89 12.24 1.22 -6.96
N LYS A 90 13.37 1.44 -6.26
CA LYS A 90 14.25 0.35 -5.80
C LYS A 90 14.28 0.25 -4.28
N LEU A 91 13.57 -0.76 -3.77
CA LEU A 91 13.59 -1.19 -2.39
C LEU A 91 13.71 -2.72 -2.38
N ARG A 92 14.95 -3.22 -2.49
CA ARG A 92 15.50 -4.41 -1.84
C ARG A 92 17.04 -4.24 -1.83
N PRO A 93 17.76 -4.69 -0.78
CA PRO A 93 19.16 -5.06 -0.93
C PRO A 93 19.33 -6.11 -2.04
#